data_AF-A0A135LSE2-F1
#
_entry.id   AF-A0A135LSE2-F1
#
_cell.length_a   1.000
_cell.length_b   1.000
_cell.length_c   1.000
_cell.angle_alpha   90.00
_cell.angle_beta   90.00
_cell.angle_gamma   90.00
#
_symmetry.space_group_name_H-M   'P 1'
#
loop_
_entity.id
_entity.type
_entity.pdbx_description
1 polymer ?
#
loop_
_entity_poly.entity_id
_entity_poly.type
_entity_poly.pdbx_seq_one_letter_code
_entity_poly.pdbx_strand_id
1 'polypeptide(L)'
;MQPALGILGDMYDLCAILKWAGMFWSPRELLYWNSSFRLTICEASKELCLKFEDAESSHRQSHKLSAINWEDPSEEQNADIDNYRRFLADRRDAIDFFTIPLTCTTDRQDWAIYNPERLFRLWRGDAGFLEWSEAKTGFLHHILRKSISIYGDEGSKTGRERQVSIVDSFPVIVD
;
A
#
# COMPACT_ATOMS: atom_id res chain seq x y z
N MET A 1 9.97 -10.52 8.95
CA MET A 1 10.69 -10.49 7.66
C MET A 1 10.81 -9.04 7.24
N GLN A 2 11.96 -8.59 6.72
CA GLN A 2 12.08 -7.23 6.18
C GLN A 2 11.57 -7.23 4.73
N PRO A 3 10.77 -6.24 4.30
CA PRO A 3 10.30 -6.13 2.92
C PRO A 3 11.45 -6.12 1.92
N ALA A 4 11.24 -6.70 0.74
CA ALA A 4 12.20 -6.57 -0.35
C ALA A 4 12.38 -5.08 -0.73
N LEU A 5 13.62 -4.65 -0.99
CA LEU A 5 13.92 -3.23 -1.29
C LEU A 5 13.08 -2.68 -2.45
N GLY A 6 12.79 -3.52 -3.45
CA GLY A 6 12.03 -3.21 -4.67
C GLY A 6 10.56 -2.82 -4.47
N ILE A 7 10.02 -3.01 -3.25
CA ILE A 7 8.60 -2.78 -2.93
C ILE A 7 8.40 -1.83 -1.74
N LEU A 8 9.46 -1.14 -1.30
CA LEU A 8 9.38 -0.28 -0.11
C LEU A 8 8.40 0.88 -0.27
N GLY A 9 8.17 1.36 -1.49
CA GLY A 9 7.12 2.33 -1.78
C GLY A 9 5.71 1.77 -1.58
N ASP A 10 5.50 0.49 -1.91
CA ASP A 10 4.22 -0.19 -1.69
C ASP A 10 3.99 -0.51 -0.21
N MET A 11 5.05 -0.86 0.53
CA MET A 11 4.98 -0.99 1.99
C MET A 11 4.58 0.35 2.65
N TYR A 12 5.07 1.46 2.11
CA TYR A 12 4.69 2.78 2.59
C TYR A 12 3.19 3.06 2.35
N ASP A 13 2.68 2.71 1.17
CA ASP A 13 1.25 2.79 0.88
C ASP A 13 0.43 1.95 1.88
N LEU A 14 0.86 0.71 2.17
CA LEU A 14 0.22 -0.13 3.19
C LEU A 14 0.20 0.56 4.56
N CYS A 15 1.34 1.07 5.03
CA CYS A 15 1.42 1.79 6.31
C CYS A 15 0.51 3.03 6.33
N ALA A 16 0.44 3.77 5.23
CA ALA A 16 -0.41 4.95 5.12
C ALA A 16 -1.90 4.56 5.21
N ILE A 17 -2.33 3.51 4.49
CA ILE A 17 -3.69 2.99 4.54
C ILE A 17 -4.04 2.50 5.95
N LEU A 18 -3.15 1.75 6.62
CA LEU A 18 -3.40 1.26 7.98
C LEU A 18 -3.46 2.39 9.01
N LYS A 19 -2.63 3.43 8.86
CA LYS A 19 -2.70 4.64 9.69
C LYS A 19 -4.03 5.36 9.46
N TRP A 20 -4.45 5.49 8.20
CA TRP A 20 -5.74 6.07 7.85
C TRP A 20 -6.90 5.26 8.43
N ALA A 21 -6.85 3.94 8.33
CA ALA A 21 -7.82 3.05 8.97
C ALA A 21 -7.86 3.30 10.47
N GLY A 22 -6.73 3.40 11.16
CA GLY A 22 -6.67 3.71 12.60
C GLY A 22 -7.43 4.97 13.02
N MET A 23 -7.60 5.96 12.14
CA MET A 23 -8.33 7.20 12.45
C MET A 23 -9.80 6.96 12.82
N PHE A 24 -10.44 5.93 12.25
CA PHE A 24 -11.84 5.58 12.51
C PHE A 24 -12.10 5.09 13.95
N TRP A 25 -11.05 4.86 14.73
CA TRP A 25 -11.12 4.52 16.15
C TRP A 25 -10.84 5.70 17.08
N SER A 26 -10.54 6.88 16.53
CA SER A 26 -10.32 8.07 17.34
C SER A 26 -11.61 8.51 18.06
N PRO A 27 -11.54 9.13 19.25
CA PRO A 27 -12.72 9.51 20.03
C PRO A 27 -13.75 10.34 19.26
N ARG A 28 -13.29 11.20 18.33
CA ARG A 28 -14.16 12.00 17.45
C ARG A 28 -14.92 11.11 16.46
N GLU A 29 -14.24 10.15 15.87
CA GLU A 29 -14.79 9.24 14.86
C GLU A 29 -15.74 8.19 15.47
N LEU A 30 -15.61 7.87 16.77
CA LEU A 30 -16.51 6.94 17.46
C LEU A 30 -17.98 7.41 17.49
N LEU A 31 -18.20 8.73 17.48
CA LEU A 31 -19.55 9.32 17.42
C LEU A 31 -20.12 9.30 16.00
N TYR A 32 -19.24 9.30 15.00
CA TYR A 32 -19.64 9.40 13.60
C TYR A 32 -19.80 8.01 12.97
N TRP A 33 -18.94 7.04 13.28
CA TRP A 33 -18.97 5.69 12.71
C TRP A 33 -19.39 4.63 13.72
N ASN A 34 -20.45 3.89 13.38
CA ASN A 34 -20.92 2.78 14.20
C ASN A 34 -19.93 1.60 14.23
N SER A 35 -20.13 0.68 15.18
CA SER A 35 -19.28 -0.48 15.37
C SER A 35 -19.23 -1.41 14.16
N SER A 36 -20.35 -1.59 13.45
CA SER A 36 -20.41 -2.46 12.27
C SER A 36 -19.50 -1.96 11.15
N PHE A 37 -19.48 -0.65 10.90
CA PHE A 37 -18.61 -0.07 9.89
C PHE A 37 -17.13 -0.19 10.27
N ARG A 38 -16.79 0.04 11.54
CA ARG A 38 -15.41 -0.11 12.04
C ARG A 38 -14.91 -1.56 11.99
N LEU A 39 -15.79 -2.53 12.26
CA LEU A 39 -15.47 -3.95 12.07
C LEU A 39 -15.14 -4.26 10.61
N THR A 40 -15.90 -3.70 9.67
CA THR A 40 -15.59 -3.84 8.24
C THR A 40 -14.23 -3.25 7.87
N ILE A 41 -13.84 -2.10 8.42
CA ILE A 41 -12.50 -1.54 8.19
C ILE A 41 -11.42 -2.48 8.75
N CYS A 42 -11.65 -3.09 9.92
CA CYS A 42 -10.71 -4.06 10.51
C CYS A 42 -10.54 -5.30 9.62
N GLU A 43 -11.65 -5.87 9.15
CA GLU A 43 -11.66 -7.03 8.26
C GLU A 43 -10.96 -6.72 6.92
N ALA A 44 -11.29 -5.59 6.30
CA ALA A 44 -10.65 -5.14 5.08
C ALA A 44 -9.15 -4.87 5.28
N SER A 45 -8.75 -4.31 6.44
CA SER A 45 -7.33 -4.06 6.75
C SER A 45 -6.55 -5.37 6.88
N LYS A 46 -7.15 -6.40 7.48
CA LYS A 46 -6.56 -7.74 7.54
C LYS A 46 -6.37 -8.33 6.15
N GLU A 47 -7.40 -8.26 5.30
CA GLU A 47 -7.33 -8.75 3.92
C GLU A 47 -6.27 -8.01 3.10
N LEU A 48 -6.18 -6.69 3.24
CA LEU A 48 -5.15 -5.86 2.61
C LEU A 48 -3.73 -6.30 3.00
N CYS A 49 -3.48 -6.57 4.28
CA CYS A 49 -2.18 -7.07 4.74
C CYS A 49 -1.82 -8.41 4.10
N LEU A 50 -2.77 -9.37 4.06
CA LEU A 50 -2.54 -10.67 3.43
C LEU A 50 -2.23 -10.53 1.93
N LYS A 51 -2.94 -9.65 1.23
CA LYS A 51 -2.69 -9.39 -0.18
C LYS A 51 -1.35 -8.70 -0.44
N PHE A 52 -0.90 -7.86 0.49
CA PHE A 52 0.45 -7.30 0.42
C PHE A 52 1.52 -8.39 0.60
N GLU A 53 1.31 -9.33 1.54
CA GLU A 53 2.21 -10.48 1.73
C GLU A 53 2.28 -11.37 0.48
N ASP A 54 1.15 -11.58 -0.20
CA ASP A 54 1.09 -12.29 -1.48
C ASP A 54 1.91 -11.55 -2.56
N ALA A 55 1.70 -10.24 -2.70
CA ALA A 55 2.44 -9.41 -3.66
C ALA A 55 3.96 -9.40 -3.38
N GLU A 56 4.36 -9.26 -2.11
CA GLU A 56 5.76 -9.36 -1.71
C GLU A 56 6.34 -10.73 -2.06
N SER A 57 5.59 -11.81 -1.79
CA SER A 57 6.04 -13.18 -2.07
C SER A 57 6.25 -13.40 -3.56
N SER A 58 5.33 -12.92 -4.40
CA SER A 58 5.45 -12.95 -5.86
C SER A 58 6.69 -12.19 -6.35
N HIS A 59 6.92 -10.97 -5.84
CA HIS A 59 8.11 -10.17 -6.17
C HIS A 59 9.40 -10.86 -5.73
N ARG A 60 9.44 -11.41 -4.52
CA ARG A 60 10.62 -12.14 -4.02
C ARG A 60 10.89 -13.38 -4.86
N GLN A 61 9.86 -14.10 -5.28
CA GLN A 61 10.02 -15.30 -6.11
C GLN A 61 10.53 -14.97 -7.51
N SER A 62 10.05 -13.90 -8.17
CA SER A 62 10.52 -13.50 -9.49
C SER A 62 12.01 -13.11 -9.50
N HIS A 63 12.49 -12.55 -8.39
CA HIS A 63 13.89 -12.20 -8.19
C HIS A 63 14.71 -13.27 -7.44
N LYS A 64 14.15 -14.47 -7.24
CA LYS A 64 14.76 -15.60 -6.51
C LYS A 64 15.25 -15.27 -5.09
N LEU A 65 14.72 -14.21 -4.49
CA LEU A 65 15.09 -13.77 -3.15
C LEU A 65 14.60 -14.72 -2.05
N SER A 66 13.55 -15.50 -2.33
CA SER A 66 12.97 -16.46 -1.38
C SER A 66 13.86 -17.69 -1.15
N ALA A 67 14.82 -17.95 -2.05
CA ALA A 67 15.74 -19.08 -1.95
C ALA A 67 17.12 -18.68 -1.39
N ILE A 68 17.34 -17.39 -1.09
CA ILE A 68 18.62 -16.90 -0.58
C ILE A 68 18.83 -17.41 0.85
N ASN A 69 19.93 -18.15 1.02
CA ASN A 69 20.52 -18.42 2.32
C ASN A 69 21.72 -17.48 2.49
N TRP A 70 21.59 -16.46 3.34
CA TRP A 70 22.64 -15.46 3.58
C TRP A 70 23.96 -16.02 4.14
N GLU A 71 23.95 -17.27 4.61
CA GLU A 71 25.13 -17.98 5.10
C GLU A 71 25.81 -18.84 4.02
N ASP A 72 25.20 -18.97 2.83
CA ASP A 72 25.74 -19.71 1.70
C ASP A 72 26.65 -18.81 0.84
N PRO A 73 27.96 -19.10 0.74
CA PRO A 73 28.89 -18.30 -0.05
C PRO A 73 28.91 -18.68 -1.54
N SER A 74 28.00 -19.54 -2.02
CA SER A 74 28.01 -20.03 -3.41
C SER A 74 27.96 -18.89 -4.45
N GLU A 75 28.65 -19.10 -5.57
CA GLU A 75 28.66 -18.15 -6.69
C GLU A 75 27.24 -17.96 -7.26
N GLU A 76 26.40 -18.99 -7.19
CA GLU A 76 25.02 -18.97 -7.66
C GLU A 76 24.15 -18.00 -6.85
N GLN A 77 24.25 -18.02 -5.51
CA GLN A 77 23.53 -17.05 -4.66
C GLN A 77 24.05 -15.63 -4.82
N ASN A 78 25.37 -15.47 -4.92
CA ASN A 78 25.96 -14.16 -5.18
C ASN A 78 25.48 -13.58 -6.52
N ALA A 79 25.37 -14.42 -7.56
CA ALA A 79 24.85 -14.01 -8.85
C ALA A 79 23.37 -13.57 -8.78
N ASP A 80 22.52 -14.30 -8.05
CA ASP A 80 21.11 -13.93 -7.87
C ASP A 80 20.97 -12.60 -7.08
N ILE A 81 21.77 -12.39 -6.03
CA ILE A 81 21.84 -11.12 -5.28
C ILE A 81 22.29 -9.96 -6.20
N ASP A 82 23.34 -10.17 -7.00
CA ASP A 82 23.86 -9.14 -7.90
C ASP A 82 22.89 -8.83 -9.05
N ASN A 83 22.16 -9.82 -9.55
CA ASN A 83 21.07 -9.61 -10.50
C ASN A 83 20.00 -8.69 -9.90
N TYR A 84 19.61 -8.93 -8.65
CA TYR A 84 18.64 -8.07 -7.97
C TYR A 84 19.18 -6.65 -7.73
N ARG A 85 20.46 -6.51 -7.37
CA ARG A 85 21.10 -5.19 -7.25
C ARG A 85 21.12 -4.43 -8.57
N ARG A 86 21.40 -5.11 -9.69
CA ARG A 86 21.34 -4.50 -11.04
C ARG A 86 19.92 -4.07 -11.38
N PHE A 87 18.92 -4.92 -11.13
CA PHE A 87 17.51 -4.54 -11.27
C PHE A 87 17.16 -3.26 -10.49
N LEU A 88 17.60 -3.15 -9.23
CA LEU A 88 17.38 -1.95 -8.42
C LEU A 88 18.13 -0.72 -8.97
N ALA A 89 19.32 -0.90 -9.51
CA ALA A 89 20.07 0.18 -10.16
C ALA A 89 19.34 0.68 -11.41
N ASP A 90 18.92 -0.22 -12.29
CA ASP A 90 18.16 0.11 -13.51
C ASP A 90 16.85 0.83 -13.16
N ARG A 91 16.15 0.38 -12.11
CA ARG A 91 14.98 1.06 -11.55
C ARG A 91 15.30 2.49 -11.11
N ARG A 92 16.41 2.67 -10.40
CA ARG A 92 16.84 3.96 -9.87
C ARG A 92 17.16 4.96 -10.97
N ASP A 93 17.75 4.50 -12.07
CA ASP A 93 18.04 5.33 -13.24
C ASP A 93 16.77 5.73 -13.99
N ALA A 94 15.71 4.91 -13.91
CA ALA A 94 14.42 5.19 -14.54
C ALA A 94 13.44 6.01 -13.68
N ILE A 95 13.81 6.37 -12.45
CA ILE A 95 12.94 7.04 -11.46
C ILE A 95 12.70 8.54 -11.75
N ASP A 96 13.43 9.16 -12.68
CA ASP A 96 13.32 10.59 -13.06
C ASP A 96 11.90 11.06 -13.46
N PHE A 97 10.93 10.14 -13.62
CA PHE A 97 9.57 10.41 -14.10
C PHE A 97 8.43 10.34 -13.06
N PHE A 98 8.67 10.10 -11.76
CA PHE A 98 7.55 9.92 -10.80
C PHE A 98 7.05 11.22 -10.14
N THR A 99 5.75 11.48 -10.28
CA THR A 99 5.04 12.58 -9.63
C THR A 99 4.64 12.18 -8.21
N ILE A 100 4.97 13.01 -7.22
CA ILE A 100 4.77 12.71 -5.79
C ILE A 100 3.28 12.82 -5.37
N PRO A 101 2.78 12.01 -4.42
CA PRO A 101 1.41 12.15 -3.91
C PRO A 101 1.12 13.52 -3.27
N LEU A 102 -0.03 14.09 -3.64
CA LEU A 102 -0.51 15.41 -3.27
C LEU A 102 -1.23 15.39 -1.89
N THR A 103 -0.47 15.46 -0.79
CA THR A 103 -0.87 15.96 0.57
C THR A 103 -1.75 15.04 1.47
N CYS A 104 -1.85 15.15 2.82
CA CYS A 104 -1.50 16.19 3.82
C CYS A 104 -1.00 15.58 5.17
N THR A 105 0.22 15.86 5.66
CA THR A 105 0.56 16.85 6.72
C THR A 105 2.11 16.81 6.84
N THR A 106 2.91 17.78 6.36
CA THR A 106 3.20 19.17 6.78
C THR A 106 4.19 19.33 7.94
N ASP A 107 5.31 18.61 7.90
CA ASP A 107 6.57 19.04 8.53
C ASP A 107 7.72 19.12 7.51
N ARG A 108 8.67 20.04 7.76
CA ARG A 108 9.73 20.52 6.85
C ARG A 108 10.75 19.44 6.41
N GLN A 109 10.69 18.29 7.08
CA GLN A 109 11.43 17.03 6.93
C GLN A 109 10.78 16.08 5.89
N ASP A 110 9.51 16.32 5.53
CA ASP A 110 8.64 15.36 4.85
C ASP A 110 9.05 15.04 3.39
N TRP A 111 9.94 15.84 2.79
CA TRP A 111 10.09 15.85 1.33
C TRP A 111 11.50 15.98 0.76
N ALA A 112 12.51 16.42 1.52
CA ALA A 112 13.92 16.33 1.07
C ALA A 112 14.49 14.88 1.20
N ILE A 113 13.70 14.03 1.86
CA ILE A 113 14.02 12.72 2.47
C ILE A 113 13.05 11.65 1.94
N TYR A 114 12.23 11.98 0.94
CA TYR A 114 11.41 11.05 0.13
C TYR A 114 12.37 10.04 -0.53
N ASN A 115 12.69 9.01 0.26
CA ASN A 115 13.89 8.19 0.18
C ASN A 115 13.95 7.50 -1.19
N PRO A 116 15.09 7.51 -1.91
CA PRO A 116 15.23 6.77 -3.16
C PRO A 116 14.82 5.30 -3.05
N GLU A 117 14.93 4.70 -1.86
CA GLU A 117 14.44 3.36 -1.60
C GLU A 117 12.91 3.25 -1.62
N ARG A 118 12.18 4.30 -1.22
CA ARG A 118 10.69 4.35 -1.24
C ARG A 118 10.12 4.65 -2.63
N LEU A 119 10.97 5.01 -3.59
CA LEU A 119 10.60 5.12 -5.01
C LEU A 119 10.56 3.74 -5.68
N PHE A 120 11.15 2.72 -5.05
CA PHE A 120 10.98 1.35 -5.48
C PHE A 120 9.56 0.89 -5.14
N ARG A 121 8.71 1.05 -6.15
CA ARG A 121 7.33 0.59 -6.21
C ARG A 121 7.24 -0.42 -7.32
N LEU A 122 6.34 -1.38 -7.17
CA LEU A 122 5.94 -2.26 -8.24
C LEU A 122 5.43 -1.42 -9.42
N TRP A 123 5.92 -1.72 -10.62
CA TRP A 123 5.47 -1.13 -11.88
C TRP A 123 4.64 -2.15 -12.65
N ARG A 124 3.85 -1.67 -13.63
CA ARG A 124 3.16 -2.55 -14.56
C ARG A 124 4.15 -3.50 -15.23
N GLY A 125 3.93 -4.80 -15.06
CA GLY A 125 4.83 -5.87 -15.53
C GLY A 125 5.64 -6.53 -14.42
N ASP A 126 5.75 -5.92 -13.24
CA ASP A 126 6.37 -6.58 -12.08
C ASP A 126 5.48 -7.67 -11.50
N ALA A 127 6.10 -8.72 -11.00
CA ALA A 127 5.42 -9.73 -10.21
C ALA A 127 4.89 -9.11 -8.92
N GLY A 128 3.60 -9.33 -8.60
CA GLY A 128 2.94 -8.72 -7.45
C GLY A 128 2.27 -7.37 -7.73
N PHE A 129 2.53 -6.72 -8.87
CA PHE A 129 1.94 -5.41 -9.18
C PHE A 129 0.41 -5.47 -9.25
N LEU A 130 -0.12 -6.45 -9.99
CA LEU A 130 -1.55 -6.58 -10.19
C LEU A 130 -2.24 -6.90 -8.87
N GLU A 131 -1.69 -7.86 -8.12
CA GLU A 131 -2.20 -8.27 -6.81
C GLU A 131 -2.26 -7.09 -5.84
N TRP A 132 -1.21 -6.27 -5.81
CA TRP A 132 -1.18 -5.10 -4.93
C TRP A 132 -2.15 -3.99 -5.38
N SER A 133 -2.23 -3.72 -6.68
CA SER A 133 -3.14 -2.72 -7.24
C SER A 133 -4.60 -3.09 -6.98
N GLU A 134 -4.96 -4.36 -7.20
CA GLU A 134 -6.29 -4.89 -6.91
C GLU A 134 -6.62 -4.87 -5.42
N ALA A 135 -5.64 -5.13 -4.55
CA ALA A 135 -5.83 -5.09 -3.10
C ALA A 135 -6.19 -3.69 -2.59
N LYS A 136 -5.46 -2.65 -3.03
CA LYS A 136 -5.75 -1.26 -2.66
C LYS A 136 -7.14 -0.83 -3.14
N THR A 137 -7.47 -1.15 -4.38
CA THR A 137 -8.77 -0.84 -4.99
C THR A 137 -9.91 -1.60 -4.31
N GLY A 138 -9.71 -2.89 -4.06
CA GLY A 138 -10.65 -3.76 -3.36
C GLY A 138 -10.94 -3.28 -1.95
N PHE A 139 -9.91 -2.87 -1.21
CA PHE A 139 -10.03 -2.29 0.13
C PHE A 139 -10.93 -1.05 0.12
N LEU A 140 -10.64 -0.07 -0.73
CA LEU A 140 -11.42 1.17 -0.80
C LEU A 140 -12.87 0.90 -1.23
N HIS A 141 -13.07 0.10 -2.27
CA HIS A 141 -14.40 -0.27 -2.74
C HIS A 141 -15.22 -1.02 -1.69
N HIS A 142 -14.58 -1.91 -0.93
CA HIS A 142 -15.26 -2.64 0.15
C HIS A 142 -15.79 -1.68 1.22
N ILE A 143 -14.96 -0.72 1.65
CA ILE A 143 -15.34 0.30 2.64
C ILE A 143 -16.46 1.18 2.10
N LEU A 144 -16.35 1.68 0.86
CA LEU A 144 -17.37 2.51 0.25
C LEU A 144 -18.72 1.78 0.15
N ARG A 145 -18.72 0.53 -0.31
CA ARG A 145 -19.93 -0.30 -0.41
C ARG A 145 -20.57 -0.50 0.96
N LYS A 146 -19.76 -0.74 2.00
CA LYS A 146 -20.29 -0.91 3.36
C LYS A 146 -20.84 0.40 3.93
N SER A 147 -20.20 1.53 3.64
CA SER A 147 -20.68 2.86 4.04
C SER A 147 -22.09 3.10 3.50
N ILE A 148 -22.31 2.84 2.20
CA ILE A 148 -23.64 2.93 1.55
C ILE A 148 -24.65 2.01 2.26
N SER A 149 -24.28 0.74 2.44
CA SER A 149 -25.17 -0.26 3.04
C SER A 149 -25.62 0.11 4.46
N ILE A 150 -24.81 0.85 5.22
CA ILE A 150 -25.10 1.19 6.61
C ILE A 150 -25.79 2.55 6.74
N TYR A 151 -25.35 3.55 5.97
CA TYR A 151 -25.73 4.95 6.18
C TYR A 151 -26.69 5.51 5.11
N GLY A 152 -27.12 4.68 4.14
CA GLY A 152 -28.10 5.04 3.13
C GLY A 152 -27.53 5.05 1.71
N ASP A 153 -28.43 5.03 0.72
CA ASP A 153 -28.08 5.04 -0.70
C ASP A 153 -27.32 6.32 -1.13
N GLU A 154 -26.78 6.31 -2.35
CA GLU A 154 -26.10 7.46 -2.98
C GLU A 154 -27.00 8.71 -3.15
N GLY A 155 -28.31 8.54 -2.97
CA GLY A 155 -29.32 9.59 -2.96
C GLY A 155 -29.48 10.29 -1.60
N SER A 156 -29.06 9.65 -0.51
CA SER A 156 -29.10 10.26 0.83
C SER A 156 -27.96 11.27 1.02
N LYS A 157 -28.30 12.48 1.48
CA LYS A 157 -27.31 13.54 1.74
C LYS A 157 -26.21 13.06 2.70
N THR A 158 -26.60 12.36 3.76
CA THR A 158 -25.68 11.83 4.78
C THR A 158 -24.78 10.72 4.25
N GLY A 159 -25.30 9.81 3.40
CA GLY A 159 -24.50 8.77 2.78
C GLY A 159 -23.46 9.34 1.82
N ARG A 160 -23.84 10.33 1.00
CA ARG A 160 -22.94 11.01 0.08
C ARG A 160 -21.82 11.77 0.80
N GLU A 161 -22.14 12.52 1.85
CA GLU A 161 -21.14 13.23 2.68
C GLU A 161 -20.10 12.26 3.27
N ARG A 162 -20.54 11.07 3.70
CA ARG A 162 -19.66 10.02 4.23
C ARG A 162 -18.76 9.40 3.14
N GLN A 163 -19.29 9.15 1.95
CA GLN A 163 -18.50 8.65 0.83
C GLN A 163 -17.41 9.65 0.43
N VAL A 164 -17.79 10.92 0.25
CA VAL A 164 -16.85 11.99 -0.07
C VAL A 164 -15.76 12.09 0.99
N SER A 165 -16.13 12.04 2.28
CA SER A 165 -15.16 12.00 3.38
C SER A 165 -14.18 10.81 3.28
N ILE A 166 -14.66 9.61 2.93
CA ILE A 166 -13.79 8.44 2.75
C ILE A 166 -12.84 8.62 1.57
N VAL A 167 -13.35 9.05 0.41
CA VAL A 167 -12.56 9.23 -0.81
C VAL A 167 -11.53 10.35 -0.64
N ASP A 168 -11.96 11.51 -0.16
CA ASP A 168 -11.11 12.70 -0.02
C ASP A 168 -10.01 12.52 1.03
N SER A 169 -10.21 11.63 2.00
CA SER A 169 -9.22 11.35 3.04
C SER A 169 -8.34 10.13 2.74
N PHE A 170 -8.65 9.33 1.72
CA PHE A 170 -7.90 8.11 1.44
C PHE A 170 -6.46 8.43 1.02
N PRO A 171 -5.43 7.81 1.63
CA PRO A 171 -4.08 8.36 1.60
C PRO A 171 -3.26 7.94 0.37
N VAL A 172 -3.82 7.11 -0.51
CA VAL A 172 -3.10 6.56 -1.67
C VAL A 172 -3.94 6.65 -2.93
N ILE A 173 -3.27 6.75 -4.08
CA ILE A 173 -3.91 6.66 -5.38
C ILE A 173 -4.22 5.18 -5.65
N VAL A 174 -5.45 4.94 -6.09
CA VAL A 174 -5.90 3.66 -6.65
C VAL A 174 -6.06 3.83 -8.15
N ASP A 175 -5.55 2.86 -8.91
CA ASP A 175 -5.58 2.80 -10.37
C ASP A 175 -6.93 2.26 -10.90
#